data_AF-A0A523XUB0-F1
#
_entry.id   AF-A0A523XUB0-F1
#
_cell.length_a   1.000
_cell.length_b   1.000
_cell.length_c   1.000
_cell.angle_alpha   90.00
_cell.angle_beta   90.00
_cell.angle_gamma   90.00
#
_symmetry.space_group_name_H-M   'P 1'
#
loop_
_entity.id
_entity.type
_entity.pdbx_description
1 polymer ?
#
loop_
_entity_poly.entity_id
_entity_poly.type
_entity_poly.pdbx_seq_one_letter_code
_entity_poly.pdbx_strand_id
1 'polypeptide(L)'
;MRKVPPGLLTLGAYMDLIEFNTHSFIVKIWLEEPAEDNRRGMWRGHITHVPSGERRYLKSLWQIVAFIAPYLIAMGVKLNIVLRVQDWLNRRGQDQIGDQQPSSGCIDRKGYPAD
;
A
#
# COMPACT_ATOMS: atom_id res chain seq x y z
N MET A 1 50.68 -4.05 -16.38
CA MET A 1 49.64 -4.02 -15.32
C MET A 1 49.05 -2.63 -15.26
N ARG A 2 47.80 -2.42 -15.71
CA ARG A 2 47.14 -1.11 -15.63
C ARG A 2 46.64 -0.90 -14.20
N LYS A 3 47.29 -0.01 -13.44
CA LYS A 3 46.77 0.44 -12.13
C LYS A 3 45.49 1.23 -12.39
N VAL A 4 44.36 0.69 -11.92
CA VAL A 4 43.09 1.42 -11.92
C VAL A 4 43.18 2.49 -10.82
N PRO A 5 42.96 3.78 -11.13
CA PRO A 5 43.02 4.83 -10.12
C PRO A 5 41.89 4.65 -9.09
N PRO A 6 42.18 4.85 -7.79
CA PRO A 6 41.25 4.55 -6.69
C PRO A 6 39.98 5.41 -6.65
N GLY A 7 39.81 6.39 -7.54
CA GLY A 7 38.61 7.24 -7.60
C GLY A 7 37.46 6.73 -8.47
N LEU A 8 37.69 5.75 -9.36
CA LEU A 8 36.67 5.29 -10.31
C LEU A 8 35.73 4.21 -9.74
N LEU A 9 36.12 3.58 -8.63
CA LEU A 9 35.28 2.61 -7.91
C LEU A 9 34.41 3.27 -6.83
N THR A 10 34.68 4.53 -6.48
CA THR A 10 34.01 5.23 -5.37
C THR A 10 32.68 5.86 -5.79
N LEU A 11 32.58 6.37 -7.03
CA LEU A 11 31.33 7.00 -7.49
C LEU A 11 30.22 5.98 -7.73
N GLY A 12 30.55 4.79 -8.25
CA GLY A 12 29.60 3.68 -8.42
C GLY A 12 29.04 3.21 -7.09
N ALA A 13 29.91 2.93 -6.11
CA ALA A 13 29.49 2.56 -4.76
C ALA A 13 28.71 3.68 -4.05
N TYR A 14 29.01 4.96 -4.30
CA TYR A 14 28.28 6.09 -3.73
C TYR A 14 26.87 6.25 -4.33
N MET A 15 26.71 6.04 -5.65
CA MET A 15 25.40 6.02 -6.29
C MET A 15 24.57 4.82 -5.84
N ASP A 16 25.18 3.64 -5.74
CA ASP A 16 24.53 2.43 -5.17
C ASP A 16 24.02 2.71 -3.75
N LEU A 17 24.81 3.38 -2.90
CA LEU A 17 24.41 3.75 -1.53
C LEU A 17 23.24 4.75 -1.47
N ILE A 18 23.11 5.66 -2.44
CA ILE A 18 21.95 6.58 -2.54
C ILE A 18 20.70 5.82 -2.99
N GLU A 19 20.86 4.86 -3.90
CA GLU A 19 19.76 4.02 -4.39
C GLU A 19 19.19 3.12 -3.28
N PHE A 20 20.03 2.60 -2.38
CA PHE A 20 19.57 1.73 -1.27
C PHE A 20 18.72 2.43 -0.20
N ASN A 21 18.74 3.76 -0.13
CA ASN A 21 17.94 4.53 0.83
C ASN A 21 16.76 5.28 0.18
N THR A 22 16.41 4.92 -1.06
CA THR A 22 15.33 5.59 -1.78
C THR A 22 14.12 4.66 -1.91
N HIS A 23 12.98 5.09 -1.36
CA HIS A 23 11.70 4.41 -1.57
C HIS A 23 10.89 5.12 -2.64
N SER A 24 10.43 4.37 -3.65
CA SER A 24 9.56 4.88 -4.71
C SER A 24 8.16 4.31 -4.60
N PHE A 25 7.15 5.17 -4.82
CA PHE A 25 5.73 4.79 -4.76
C PHE A 25 4.99 5.26 -6.01
N ILE A 26 4.14 4.41 -6.57
CA ILE A 26 3.22 4.77 -7.65
C ILE A 26 1.80 4.78 -7.09
N VAL A 27 1.11 5.91 -7.21
CA VAL A 27 -0.30 6.05 -6.83
C VAL A 27 -1.12 6.24 -8.10
N LYS A 28 -2.11 5.37 -8.32
CA LYS A 28 -3.12 5.56 -9.38
C LYS A 28 -4.45 5.86 -8.72
N ILE A 29 -5.17 6.85 -9.22
CA ILE A 29 -6.48 7.32 -8.72
C ILE A 29 -7.44 7.39 -9.89
N TRP A 30 -8.68 6.97 -9.67
CA TRP A 30 -9.78 7.08 -10.64
C TRP A 30 -11.10 7.37 -9.91
N LEU A 31 -12.06 7.95 -10.62
CA LEU A 31 -13.42 8.12 -10.12
C LEU A 31 -14.24 6.86 -10.42
N GLU A 32 -15.02 6.41 -9.45
CA GLU A 32 -16.08 5.43 -9.65
C GLU A 32 -17.34 6.22 -10.05
N GLU A 33 -17.87 5.97 -11.24
CA GLU A 33 -19.07 6.65 -11.73
C GLU A 33 -20.26 6.32 -10.80
N PRO A 34 -21.02 7.32 -10.35
CA PRO A 34 -22.17 7.08 -9.51
C PRO A 34 -23.25 6.35 -10.34
N ALA A 35 -23.75 5.22 -9.83
CA ALA A 35 -24.81 4.44 -10.49
C ALA A 35 -26.16 5.17 -10.60
N GLU A 36 -26.34 6.30 -9.91
CA GLU A 36 -27.54 7.15 -9.93
C GLU A 36 -27.15 8.62 -9.71
N ASP A 37 -27.85 9.53 -10.41
CA ASP A 37 -27.59 10.97 -10.64
C ASP A 37 -27.33 11.86 -9.40
N ASN A 38 -27.32 11.34 -8.18
CA ASN A 38 -27.22 12.12 -6.94
C ASN A 38 -26.14 11.65 -5.95
N ARG A 39 -25.26 10.71 -6.31
CA ARG A 39 -24.14 10.31 -5.43
C ARG A 39 -22.89 11.10 -5.77
N ARG A 40 -22.29 11.75 -4.75
CA ARG A 40 -20.94 12.34 -4.84
C ARG A 40 -19.99 11.27 -5.37
N GLY A 41 -19.31 11.53 -6.50
CA GLY A 41 -18.37 10.58 -7.10
C GLY A 41 -17.36 10.08 -6.07
N MET A 42 -17.30 8.77 -5.88
CA MET A 42 -16.36 8.14 -4.96
C MET A 42 -15.08 7.83 -5.73
N TRP A 43 -13.96 8.39 -5.30
CA TRP A 43 -12.68 8.03 -5.90
C TRP A 43 -12.16 6.72 -5.31
N ARG A 44 -11.43 6.00 -6.14
CA ARG A 44 -10.70 4.77 -5.82
C ARG A 44 -9.26 4.92 -6.26
N GLY A 45 -8.40 4.11 -5.68
CA GLY A 45 -7.01 4.13 -6.05
C GLY A 45 -6.29 2.82 -5.77
N HIS A 46 -5.03 2.77 -6.17
CA HIS A 46 -4.08 1.84 -5.63
C HIS A 46 -2.72 2.52 -5.46
N ILE A 47 -1.98 2.11 -4.44
CA ILE A 47 -0.59 2.45 -4.23
C ILE A 47 0.26 1.21 -4.40
N THR A 48 1.42 1.36 -5.04
CA THR A 48 2.44 0.31 -5.19
C THR A 48 3.77 0.84 -4.69
N HIS A 49 4.42 0.12 -3.77
CA HIS A 49 5.82 0.33 -3.43
C HIS A 49 6.67 -0.32 -4.52
N VAL A 50 7.43 0.48 -5.26
CA VAL A 50 8.15 0.03 -6.46
C VAL A 50 9.23 -1.02 -6.12
N PRO A 51 10.10 -0.81 -5.10
CA PRO A 51 11.12 -1.80 -4.75
C PRO A 51 10.56 -3.16 -4.29
N SER A 52 9.51 -3.19 -3.46
CA SER A 52 8.97 -4.47 -2.95
C SER A 52 7.89 -5.09 -3.84
N GLY A 53 7.30 -4.32 -4.76
CA GLY A 53 6.11 -4.71 -5.51
C GLY A 53 4.83 -4.75 -4.69
N GLU A 54 4.86 -4.44 -3.38
CA GLU A 54 3.68 -4.44 -2.52
C GLU A 54 2.64 -3.46 -3.06
N ARG A 55 1.40 -3.91 -3.24
CA ARG A 55 0.30 -3.11 -3.75
C ARG A 55 -0.90 -3.13 -2.81
N ARG A 56 -1.52 -1.96 -2.61
CA ARG A 56 -2.70 -1.79 -1.76
C ARG A 56 -3.77 -0.98 -2.46
N TYR A 57 -5.02 -1.43 -2.35
CA TYR A 57 -6.19 -0.70 -2.82
C TYR A 57 -6.53 0.46 -1.88
N LEU A 58 -6.99 1.58 -2.45
CA LEU A 58 -7.26 2.83 -1.74
C LEU A 58 -8.72 3.25 -1.91
N LYS A 59 -9.31 3.64 -0.78
CA LYS A 59 -10.63 4.27 -0.64
C LYS A 59 -10.53 5.62 0.09
N SER A 60 -9.36 5.99 0.62
CA SER A 60 -9.13 7.28 1.29
C SER A 60 -7.66 7.72 1.20
N LEU A 61 -7.40 9.03 1.31
CA LEU A 61 -6.04 9.58 1.26
C LEU A 61 -5.22 9.16 2.47
N TRP A 62 -5.89 8.92 3.61
CA TRP A 62 -5.24 8.40 4.82
C TRP A 62 -4.59 7.04 4.61
N GLN A 63 -5.12 6.21 3.72
CA GLN A 63 -4.50 4.92 3.40
C GLN A 63 -3.18 5.08 2.66
N ILE A 64 -2.97 6.17 1.90
CA ILE A 64 -1.67 6.49 1.29
C ILE A 64 -0.66 6.81 2.40
N VAL A 65 -1.05 7.70 3.32
CA VAL A 65 -0.19 8.09 4.45
C VAL A 65 0.18 6.87 5.30
N ALA A 66 -0.81 6.03 5.63
CA ALA A 66 -0.61 4.81 6.40
C ALA A 66 0.28 3.78 5.68
N PHE A 67 0.28 3.76 4.35
CA PHE A 67 1.13 2.88 3.56
C PHE A 67 2.59 3.37 3.53
N ILE A 68 2.81 4.70 3.42
CA ILE A 68 4.15 5.29 3.32
C ILE A 68 4.83 5.42 4.69
N ALA A 69 4.07 5.67 5.76
CA ALA A 69 4.60 5.96 7.09
C ALA A 69 5.62 4.93 7.63
N PRO A 70 5.42 3.60 7.52
CA PRO A 70 6.40 2.63 7.99
C PRO A 70 7.78 2.78 7.34
N TYR A 71 7.82 3.10 6.05
CA TYR A 71 9.07 3.31 5.31
C TYR A 71 9.80 4.58 5.80
N LEU A 72 9.07 5.66 6.06
CA LEU A 72 9.66 6.89 6.61
C LEU A 72 10.21 6.69 8.02
N ILE A 73 9.50 5.95 8.87
CA ILE A 73 9.95 5.61 10.23
C ILE A 73 11.22 4.76 10.16
N ALA A 74 11.27 3.77 9.27
CA ALA A 74 12.45 2.94 9.07
C ALA A 74 13.67 3.75 8.60
N MET A 75 13.46 4.82 7.83
CA MET A 75 14.49 5.80 7.45
C MET A 75 14.87 6.79 8.57
N GLY A 76 14.28 6.70 9.76
CA GLY A 76 14.59 7.57 10.90
C GLY A 76 13.90 8.94 10.86
N VAL A 77 12.90 9.14 9.99
CA VAL A 77 12.15 10.40 9.93
C VAL A 77 11.20 10.51 11.12
N LYS A 78 11.34 11.59 11.90
CA LYS A 78 10.40 11.94 12.98
C LYS A 78 9.18 12.64 12.39
N LEU A 79 8.09 11.90 12.18
CA LEU A 79 6.84 12.48 11.67
C LEU A 79 5.90 12.85 12.81
N ASN A 80 5.70 14.15 13.02
CA ASN A 80 4.70 14.68 13.94
C ASN A 80 3.26 14.32 13.50
N ILE A 81 3.07 14.02 12.20
CA ILE A 81 1.84 13.49 11.60
C ILE A 81 1.61 12.01 11.92
N VAL A 82 2.67 11.22 12.18
CA VAL A 82 2.57 9.78 12.42
C VAL A 82 1.85 9.47 13.72
N LEU A 83 1.93 10.31 14.75
CA LEU A 83 1.16 10.10 15.97
C LEU A 83 -0.35 10.06 15.70
N ARG A 84 -0.89 10.79 14.71
CA ARG A 84 -2.32 10.69 14.32
C ARG A 84 -2.61 9.47 13.44
N VAL A 85 -1.64 9.03 12.66
CA VAL A 85 -1.75 7.87 11.74
C VAL A 85 -1.60 6.55 12.48
N GLN A 86 -0.73 6.47 13.47
CA GLN A 86 -0.47 5.31 14.31
C GLN A 86 -1.67 5.06 15.24
N ASP A 87 -2.21 6.13 15.81
CA ASP A 87 -3.47 6.11 16.58
C ASP A 87 -4.67 5.69 15.69
N TRP A 88 -4.60 5.94 14.38
CA TRP A 88 -5.58 5.45 13.39
C TRP A 88 -5.34 3.99 12.96
N LEU A 89 -4.09 3.56 12.80
CA LEU A 89 -3.71 2.18 12.45
C LEU A 89 -4.15 1.22 13.55
N ASN A 90 -3.91 1.60 14.81
CA ASN A 90 -4.32 0.83 15.98
C ASN A 90 -5.85 0.74 16.14
N ARG A 91 -6.60 1.69 15.58
CA ARG A 91 -8.08 1.71 15.62
C ARG A 91 -8.76 0.84 14.56
N ARG A 92 -8.07 0.38 13.50
CA ARG A 92 -8.69 -0.40 12.40
C ARG A 92 -8.41 -1.90 12.41
N GLY A 93 -7.55 -2.38 13.32
CA GLY A 93 -7.22 -3.81 13.42
C GLY A 93 -8.38 -4.71 13.87
N GLN A 94 -9.55 -4.17 14.22
CA GLN A 94 -10.71 -4.96 14.70
C GLN A 94 -11.81 -5.20 13.64
N ASP A 95 -11.78 -4.53 12.49
CA ASP A 95 -12.90 -4.59 11.51
C ASP A 95 -12.60 -5.42 10.24
N GLN A 96 -11.47 -6.15 10.17
CA GLN A 96 -11.10 -6.95 8.98
C GLN A 96 -10.74 -8.41 9.28
N ILE A 97 -11.40 -9.02 10.28
CA ILE A 97 -11.54 -10.48 10.37
C ILE A 97 -13.02 -10.78 10.15
N GLY A 98 -13.39 -10.95 8.88
CA GLY A 98 -14.76 -11.21 8.48
C GLY A 98 -14.89 -10.91 7.00
N ASP A 99 -14.42 -11.85 6.19
CA ASP A 99 -14.90 -12.17 4.83
C ASP A 99 -13.81 -12.97 4.09
N GLN A 100 -13.47 -14.12 4.68
CA GLN A 100 -13.09 -15.27 3.87
C GLN A 100 -14.40 -15.93 3.46
N GLN A 101 -14.80 -15.69 2.22
CA GLN A 101 -15.91 -16.39 1.59
C GLN A 101 -15.47 -17.83 1.29
N PRO A 102 -16.10 -18.86 1.88
CA PRO A 102 -16.04 -20.19 1.31
C PRO A 102 -16.98 -20.25 0.12
N SER A 103 -16.43 -20.73 -0.97
CA SER A 103 -17.15 -21.10 -2.18
C SER A 103 -18.13 -22.26 -1.93
N SER A 104 -19.29 -22.15 -2.56
CA SER A 104 -20.09 -23.26 -3.13
C SER A 104 -21.13 -23.96 -2.25
N GLY A 105 -22.40 -23.81 -2.66
CA GLY A 105 -23.49 -24.71 -2.27
C GLY A 105 -24.87 -24.06 -2.40
N CYS A 106 -25.51 -24.15 -3.57
CA CYS A 106 -26.92 -23.80 -3.70
C CYS A 106 -27.76 -24.81 -2.92
N ILE A 107 -28.27 -24.39 -1.75
CA ILE A 107 -29.27 -25.13 -0.97
C ILE A 107 -30.67 -24.72 -1.43
N ASP A 108 -31.57 -25.69 -1.56
CA ASP A 108 -32.96 -25.44 -1.94
C ASP A 108 -33.76 -24.81 -0.79
N ARG A 109 -35.03 -24.45 -1.05
CA ARG A 109 -35.89 -23.75 -0.08
C ARG A 109 -36.27 -24.62 1.15
N LYS A 110 -35.85 -25.90 1.21
CA LYS A 110 -36.05 -26.82 2.33
C LYS A 110 -34.75 -27.25 3.03
N GLY A 111 -33.58 -26.84 2.53
CA GLY A 111 -32.30 -26.98 3.24
C GLY A 111 -31.70 -28.38 3.24
N TYR A 112 -31.99 -29.22 2.23
CA TYR A 112 -31.34 -30.51 2.05
C TYR A 112 -30.38 -30.49 0.84
N PRO A 113 -29.23 -31.19 0.91
CA PRO A 113 -28.39 -31.40 -0.28
C PRO A 113 -29.19 -32.21 -1.31
N ALA A 114 -29.16 -31.79 -2.57
CA ALA A 114 -29.80 -32.53 -3.65
C ALA A 114 -28.95 -33.77 -3.97
N ASP A 115 -29.35 -34.91 -3.38
CA ASP A 115 -29.24 -36.29 -3.90
C ASP A 115 -30.36 -37.13 -3.27
#